data_AF-A0A814PN56-F1
#
_entry.id   AF-A0A814PN56-F1
#
_cell.length_a   1.000
_cell.length_b   1.000
_cell.length_c   1.000
_cell.angle_alpha   90.00
_cell.angle_beta   90.00
_cell.angle_gamma   90.00
#
_symmetry.space_group_name_H-M   'P 1'
#
loop_
_entity.id
_entity.type
_entity.pdbx_description
1 polymer ?
#
loop_
_entity_poly.entity_id
_entity_poly.type
_entity_poly.pdbx_seq_one_letter_code
_entity_poly.pdbx_strand_id
1 'polypeptide(L)'
;MSNNRCRRFVRGISRRIPCFVAWSLLIVLSSLYFIFISPWIIIQLSILIPIIQGIILLFVINNFILAINTDPGRYSRAPPDENDDSETTFHKTVEIHGTQCRMKWCQTCGFYRPPRCSHCSVCDFCIDTFDHHCPWLNNCVGRRNYHYFICFLLSLLVHMFIVLSFCIYYILKNRSNIGDLSSIISLILMVLIFFLTIPIGGLTAFHLMLIIRGRTTNEQVTGKFKSNINPFDYGYLFNCSRIFAASRPPRLIYEKKSISKRKSNLYEIETKKENMKNGRYSNKTKHISMTS
;
A
#
# COMPACT_ATOMS: atom_id res chain seq x y z
N MET A 1 -15.26 -27.79 17.94
CA MET A 1 -15.26 -26.29 17.89
C MET A 1 -14.12 -25.63 18.67
N SER A 2 -13.63 -26.18 19.80
CA SER A 2 -12.48 -25.67 20.58
C SER A 2 -11.16 -25.55 19.78
N ASN A 3 -10.84 -26.57 18.99
CA ASN A 3 -9.58 -26.65 18.21
C ASN A 3 -9.45 -25.53 17.14
N ASN A 4 -10.57 -25.07 16.56
CA ASN A 4 -10.57 -23.98 15.57
C ASN A 4 -10.36 -22.60 16.21
N ARG A 5 -10.79 -22.41 17.46
CA ARG A 5 -10.62 -21.14 18.19
C ARG A 5 -9.18 -20.98 18.65
N CYS A 6 -8.57 -22.04 19.21
CA CYS A 6 -7.16 -22.08 19.55
C CYS A 6 -6.27 -21.86 18.31
N ARG A 7 -6.53 -22.58 17.21
CA ARG A 7 -5.78 -22.39 15.94
C ARG A 7 -5.94 -20.99 15.34
N ARG A 8 -7.08 -20.31 15.50
CA ARG A 8 -7.28 -18.92 15.05
C ARG A 8 -6.54 -17.92 15.94
N PHE A 9 -6.54 -18.16 17.25
CA PHE A 9 -5.83 -17.33 18.23
C PHE A 9 -4.31 -17.41 18.05
N VAL A 10 -3.74 -18.61 17.95
CA VAL A 10 -2.31 -18.82 17.69
C VAL A 10 -1.89 -18.21 16.35
N ARG A 11 -2.71 -18.36 15.30
CA ARG A 11 -2.49 -17.69 14.00
C ARG A 11 -2.59 -16.18 14.08
N GLY A 12 -3.38 -15.63 15.00
CA GLY A 12 -3.48 -14.19 15.22
C GLY A 12 -2.24 -13.61 15.91
N ILE A 13 -1.67 -14.33 16.88
CA ILE A 13 -0.45 -13.94 17.57
C ILE A 13 0.75 -14.02 16.64
N SER A 14 0.91 -15.14 15.91
CA SER A 14 2.06 -15.34 15.04
C SER A 14 2.15 -14.29 13.92
N ARG A 15 1.02 -13.77 13.45
CA ARG A 15 0.95 -12.69 12.45
C ARG A 15 1.48 -11.34 12.96
N ARG A 16 1.48 -11.10 14.27
CA ARG A 16 1.94 -9.83 14.86
C ARG A 16 3.43 -9.83 15.18
N ILE A 17 4.05 -11.01 15.31
CA ILE A 17 5.47 -11.15 15.69
C ILE A 17 6.39 -10.29 14.80
N PRO A 18 6.29 -10.30 13.46
CA PRO A 18 7.20 -9.50 12.64
C PRO A 18 7.06 -7.99 12.90
N CYS A 19 5.84 -7.49 13.10
CA CYS A 19 5.60 -6.10 13.46
C CYS A 19 6.22 -5.74 14.82
N PHE A 20 6.11 -6.62 15.82
CA PHE A 20 6.76 -6.41 17.11
C PHE A 20 8.29 -6.40 16.98
N VAL A 21 8.86 -7.34 16.22
CA VAL A 21 10.30 -7.38 15.95
C VAL A 21 10.78 -6.08 15.28
N ALA A 22 10.04 -5.57 14.29
CA ALA A 22 10.37 -4.30 13.65
C ALA A 22 10.38 -3.12 14.64
N TRP A 23 9.38 -3.03 15.52
CA TRP A 23 9.35 -2.02 16.59
C TRP A 23 10.52 -2.16 17.56
N SER A 24 10.80 -3.38 18.03
CA SER A 24 11.89 -3.65 18.95
C SER A 24 13.24 -3.29 18.34
N LEU A 25 13.51 -3.67 17.08
CA LEU A 25 14.74 -3.30 16.38
C LEU A 25 14.88 -1.78 16.24
N LEU A 26 13.82 -1.08 15.82
CA LEU A 26 13.84 0.37 15.65
C LEU A 26 14.13 1.08 16.98
N ILE A 27 13.42 0.73 18.05
CA ILE A 27 13.56 1.38 19.35
C ILE A 27 14.92 1.05 19.98
N VAL A 28 15.27 -0.24 20.09
CA VAL A 28 16.49 -0.67 20.79
C VAL A 28 17.74 -0.13 20.12
N LEU A 29 17.87 -0.29 18.79
CA LEU A 29 19.08 0.19 18.09
C LEU A 29 19.21 1.71 18.15
N SER A 30 18.10 2.44 18.06
CA SER A 30 18.11 3.89 18.19
C SER A 30 18.45 4.33 19.62
N SER A 31 17.88 3.70 20.64
CA SER A 31 18.18 3.99 22.04
C SER A 31 19.66 3.73 22.35
N LEU A 32 20.24 2.63 21.87
CA LEU A 32 21.66 2.35 22.04
C LEU A 32 22.53 3.45 21.41
N TYR A 33 22.18 3.93 20.21
CA TYR A 33 22.88 5.05 19.60
C TYR A 33 22.79 6.32 20.46
N PHE A 34 21.59 6.70 20.91
CA PHE A 34 21.41 7.91 21.72
C PHE A 34 22.06 7.84 23.10
N ILE A 35 22.12 6.66 23.71
CA ILE A 35 22.70 6.48 25.05
C ILE A 35 24.22 6.43 24.98
N PHE A 36 24.80 5.70 24.02
CA PHE A 36 26.24 5.40 24.04
C PHE A 36 27.09 6.23 23.08
N ILE A 37 26.51 6.72 21.98
CA ILE A 37 27.26 7.42 20.91
C ILE A 37 26.97 8.93 20.95
N SER A 38 25.71 9.33 21.11
CA SER A 38 25.33 10.75 21.12
C SER A 38 26.04 11.60 22.19
N PRO A 39 26.31 11.14 23.44
CA PRO A 39 27.04 11.95 24.42
C PRO A 39 28.44 12.36 23.93
N TRP A 40 29.15 11.44 23.27
CA TRP A 40 30.44 11.73 22.68
C TRP A 40 30.33 12.73 21.53
N ILE A 41 29.31 12.59 20.66
CA ILE A 41 29.05 13.54 19.57
C ILE A 41 28.76 14.95 20.11
N ILE A 42 28.01 15.07 21.21
CA ILE A 42 27.70 16.36 21.84
C ILE A 42 28.98 17.07 22.28
N ILE A 43 29.88 16.33 22.94
CA ILE A 43 31.12 16.89 23.49
C ILE A 43 32.12 17.22 22.38
N GLN A 44 32.26 16.36 21.37
CA GLN A 44 33.32 16.46 20.38
C GLN A 44 32.94 17.25 19.12
N LEU A 45 31.64 17.33 18.80
CA LEU A 45 31.15 17.93 17.55
C LEU A 45 30.10 19.00 17.82
N SER A 46 28.86 18.60 18.11
CA SER A 46 27.74 19.53 18.31
C SER A 46 26.51 18.81 18.84
N ILE A 47 25.77 19.49 19.73
CA ILE A 47 24.45 19.05 20.20
C ILE A 47 23.39 19.02 19.09
N LEU A 48 23.58 19.79 18.02
CA LEU A 48 22.61 19.85 16.93
C LEU A 48 22.51 18.52 16.18
N ILE A 49 23.60 17.73 16.13
CA ILE A 49 23.62 16.45 15.41
C ILE A 49 22.63 15.44 16.04
N PRO A 50 22.69 15.13 17.34
CA PRO A 50 21.67 14.28 17.98
C PRO A 50 20.26 14.86 17.92
N ILE A 51 20.08 16.19 17.96
CA ILE A 51 18.76 16.82 17.83
C ILE A 51 18.16 16.53 16.45
N ILE A 52 18.93 16.76 15.38
CA ILE A 52 18.51 16.46 14.00
C ILE A 52 18.20 14.96 13.87
N GLN A 53 19.06 14.09 14.41
CA GLN A 53 18.81 12.65 14.39
C GLN A 53 17.52 12.27 15.14
N GLY A 54 17.23 12.93 16.26
CA GLY A 54 15.99 12.75 17.00
C GLY A 54 14.75 13.14 16.18
N ILE A 55 14.82 14.26 15.46
CA ILE A 55 13.75 14.71 14.55
C ILE A 55 13.52 13.69 13.43
N ILE A 56 14.60 13.18 12.81
CA ILE A 56 14.52 12.14 11.79
C ILE A 56 13.86 10.88 12.36
N LEU A 57 14.29 10.42 13.54
CA LEU A 57 13.69 9.25 14.19
C LEU A 57 12.19 9.45 14.49
N LEU A 58 11.80 10.63 14.97
CA LEU A 58 10.38 10.95 15.20
C LEU A 58 9.58 10.89 13.89
N PHE A 59 10.15 11.36 12.78
CA PHE A 59 9.53 11.26 11.47
C PHE A 59 9.41 9.80 10.99
N VAL A 60 10.43 8.97 11.23
CA VAL A 60 10.40 7.51 10.96
C VAL A 60 9.28 6.85 11.76
N ILE A 61 9.24 7.07 13.08
CA ILE A 61 8.24 6.51 13.99
C ILE A 61 6.84 6.93 13.57
N ASN A 62 6.62 8.22 13.28
CA ASN A 62 5.32 8.73 12.86
C ASN A 62 4.83 8.06 11.56
N ASN A 63 5.70 7.96 10.54
CA ASN A 63 5.32 7.30 9.29
C ASN A 63 5.10 5.79 9.46
N PHE A 64 5.85 5.13 10.35
CA PHE A 64 5.62 3.73 10.69
C PHE A 64 4.25 3.53 11.34
N ILE A 65 3.90 4.36 12.34
CA ILE A 65 2.58 4.37 12.98
C ILE A 65 1.48 4.61 11.95
N LEU A 66 1.65 5.59 11.05
CA LEU A 66 0.67 5.92 10.04
C LEU A 66 0.51 4.79 9.01
N ALA A 67 1.59 4.12 8.61
CA ALA A 67 1.53 2.98 7.70
C ALA A 67 0.79 1.78 8.32
N ILE A 68 0.98 1.53 9.62
CA ILE A 68 0.29 0.48 10.38
C ILE A 68 -1.20 0.80 10.57
N ASN A 69 -1.52 2.03 11.01
CA ASN A 69 -2.87 2.37 11.48
C ASN A 69 -3.77 2.98 10.41
N THR A 70 -3.22 3.42 9.28
CA THR A 70 -4.04 3.92 8.18
C THR A 70 -4.76 2.79 7.49
N ASP A 71 -6.09 2.92 7.37
CA ASP A 71 -6.88 2.11 6.45
C ASP A 71 -6.24 2.15 5.04
N PRO A 72 -5.86 0.99 4.46
CA PRO A 72 -5.13 0.92 3.19
C PRO A 72 -6.00 1.17 1.96
N GLY A 73 -7.32 1.39 2.11
CA GLY A 73 -8.29 1.45 1.02
C GLY A 73 -9.18 0.22 0.99
N ARG A 74 -9.73 -0.18 2.14
CA ARG A 74 -10.60 -1.37 2.22
C ARG A 74 -11.94 -1.08 1.54
N TYR A 75 -12.36 -1.97 0.64
CA TYR A 75 -13.74 -2.02 0.16
C TYR A 75 -14.60 -2.80 1.15
N SER A 76 -15.81 -2.31 1.43
CA SER A 76 -16.85 -3.10 2.09
C SER A 76 -17.41 -4.17 1.16
N ARG A 77 -17.94 -5.23 1.77
CA ARG A 77 -18.57 -6.34 1.04
C ARG A 77 -19.90 -5.88 0.44
N ALA A 78 -20.28 -6.47 -0.69
CA ALA A 78 -21.60 -6.27 -1.25
C ALA A 78 -22.65 -6.85 -0.28
N PRO A 79 -23.81 -6.21 -0.17
CA PRO A 79 -24.90 -6.74 0.64
C PRO A 79 -25.48 -8.02 -0.02
N PRO A 80 -26.08 -8.93 0.79
CA PRO A 80 -26.48 -10.27 0.32
C PRO A 80 -27.54 -10.26 -0.79
N ASP A 81 -28.33 -9.19 -0.88
CA ASP A 81 -29.39 -8.96 -1.86
C ASP A 81 -28.86 -8.58 -3.26
N GLU A 82 -27.57 -8.22 -3.36
CA GLU A 82 -26.90 -7.90 -4.62
C GLU A 82 -25.88 -8.96 -5.06
N ASN A 83 -25.81 -10.10 -4.36
CA ASN A 83 -25.09 -11.28 -4.85
C ASN A 83 -25.91 -11.90 -6.00
N ASP A 84 -25.76 -11.34 -7.19
CA ASP A 84 -26.31 -11.93 -8.39
C ASP A 84 -25.47 -13.16 -8.78
N ASP A 85 -25.85 -14.32 -8.24
CA ASP A 85 -25.20 -15.61 -8.52
C ASP A 85 -25.20 -15.95 -10.02
N SER A 86 -26.09 -15.30 -10.80
CA SER A 86 -26.24 -15.51 -12.25
C SER A 86 -25.20 -14.78 -13.12
N GLU A 87 -24.55 -13.72 -12.60
CA GLU A 87 -23.55 -12.93 -13.34
C GLU A 87 -22.11 -13.45 -13.18
N THR A 88 -21.89 -14.52 -12.40
CA THR A 88 -20.56 -15.01 -11.98
C THR A 88 -19.64 -15.49 -13.12
N THR A 89 -20.15 -15.59 -14.35
CA THR A 89 -19.47 -16.21 -15.49
C THR A 89 -18.82 -15.21 -16.45
N PHE A 90 -19.15 -13.91 -16.41
CA PHE A 90 -18.65 -12.94 -17.39
C PHE A 90 -17.51 -12.06 -16.88
N HIS A 91 -16.44 -11.97 -17.66
CA HIS A 91 -15.41 -10.97 -17.40
C HIS A 91 -15.90 -9.60 -17.80
N LYS A 92 -16.20 -8.76 -16.82
CA LYS A 92 -16.42 -7.34 -17.05
C LYS A 92 -15.09 -6.68 -17.44
N THR A 93 -15.05 -5.99 -18.57
CA THR A 93 -13.92 -5.15 -18.96
C THR A 93 -14.28 -3.68 -18.78
N VAL A 94 -13.27 -2.88 -18.46
CA VAL A 94 -13.37 -1.43 -18.43
C VAL A 94 -12.20 -0.86 -19.21
N GLU A 95 -12.45 0.12 -20.06
CA GLU A 95 -11.41 0.80 -20.82
C GLU A 95 -10.83 1.95 -20.00
N ILE A 96 -9.51 2.01 -19.92
CA ILE A 96 -8.77 3.09 -19.25
C ILE A 96 -7.68 3.54 -20.21
N HIS A 97 -7.78 4.79 -20.69
CA HIS A 97 -6.83 5.37 -21.65
C HIS A 97 -6.55 4.43 -22.85
N GLY A 98 -7.60 3.92 -23.50
CA GLY A 98 -7.45 3.01 -24.64
C GLY A 98 -7.02 1.58 -24.30
N THR A 99 -6.77 1.27 -23.01
CA THR A 99 -6.37 -0.08 -22.58
C THR A 99 -7.52 -0.81 -21.89
N GLN A 100 -7.90 -1.97 -22.41
CA GLN A 100 -8.94 -2.82 -21.83
C GLN A 100 -8.41 -3.51 -20.55
N CYS A 101 -9.02 -3.17 -19.41
CA CYS A 101 -8.71 -3.73 -18.11
C CYS A 101 -9.78 -4.74 -17.68
N ARG A 102 -9.40 -6.01 -17.51
CA ARG A 102 -10.29 -7.08 -17.06
C ARG A 102 -10.54 -6.97 -15.55
N MET A 103 -11.80 -6.81 -15.18
CA MET A 103 -12.27 -6.91 -13.79
C MET A 103 -12.57 -8.37 -13.46
N LYS A 104 -12.20 -8.79 -12.26
CA LYS A 104 -12.44 -10.15 -11.76
C LYS A 104 -13.41 -10.09 -10.59
N TRP A 105 -14.44 -10.93 -10.61
CA TRP A 105 -15.30 -11.15 -9.46
C TRP A 105 -14.50 -11.61 -8.24
N CYS A 106 -14.92 -11.17 -7.05
CA CYS A 106 -14.38 -11.60 -5.77
C CYS A 106 -15.49 -12.32 -4.99
N GLN A 107 -15.42 -13.65 -4.91
CA GLN A 107 -16.43 -14.45 -4.22
C GLN A 107 -16.58 -14.08 -2.74
N THR A 108 -15.46 -13.77 -2.07
CA THR A 108 -15.47 -13.39 -0.65
C THR A 108 -16.13 -12.04 -0.38
N CYS A 109 -16.07 -11.12 -1.34
CA CYS A 109 -16.57 -9.75 -1.15
C CYS A 109 -17.85 -9.44 -1.93
N GLY A 110 -18.27 -10.29 -2.87
CA GLY A 110 -19.53 -10.15 -3.61
C GLY A 110 -19.53 -9.04 -4.67
N PHE A 111 -18.38 -8.67 -5.23
CA PHE A 111 -18.36 -7.64 -6.29
C PHE A 111 -17.23 -7.82 -7.31
N TYR A 112 -17.40 -7.22 -8.49
CA TYR A 112 -16.35 -7.08 -9.49
C TYR A 112 -15.27 -6.11 -9.04
N ARG A 113 -14.06 -6.64 -8.78
CA ARG A 113 -12.92 -5.83 -8.33
C ARG A 113 -12.59 -4.72 -9.35
N PRO A 114 -12.60 -3.44 -8.94
CA PRO A 114 -12.12 -2.35 -9.76
C PRO A 114 -10.68 -2.58 -10.26
N PRO A 115 -10.26 -1.89 -11.32
CA PRO A 115 -8.88 -1.92 -11.77
C PRO A 115 -7.91 -1.66 -10.61
N ARG A 116 -6.79 -2.41 -10.57
CA ARG A 116 -5.76 -2.40 -9.50
C ARG A 116 -6.23 -2.88 -8.12
N CYS A 117 -7.52 -3.15 -7.90
CA CYS A 117 -8.01 -3.76 -6.67
C CYS A 117 -7.65 -5.25 -6.60
N SER A 118 -7.32 -5.76 -5.42
CA SER A 118 -7.10 -7.20 -5.20
C SER A 118 -7.54 -7.62 -3.79
N HIS A 119 -8.01 -8.86 -3.68
CA HIS A 119 -8.41 -9.44 -2.40
C HIS A 119 -7.18 -9.96 -1.66
N CYS A 120 -6.99 -9.51 -0.43
CA CYS A 120 -5.96 -10.04 0.46
C CYS A 120 -6.58 -11.12 1.35
N SER A 121 -6.21 -12.38 1.15
CA SER A 121 -6.71 -13.51 1.95
C SER A 121 -6.28 -13.45 3.41
N VAL A 122 -5.19 -12.73 3.73
CA VAL A 122 -4.72 -12.56 5.12
C VAL A 122 -5.61 -11.59 5.89
N CYS A 123 -5.97 -10.47 5.27
CA CYS A 123 -6.80 -9.43 5.85
C CYS A 123 -8.30 -9.64 5.61
N ASP A 124 -8.68 -10.49 4.67
CA ASP A 124 -10.07 -10.85 4.32
C ASP A 124 -10.92 -9.70 3.76
N PHE A 125 -10.27 -8.77 3.05
CA PHE A 125 -10.90 -7.65 2.36
C PHE A 125 -10.23 -7.38 1.00
N CYS A 126 -11.02 -6.83 0.07
CA CYS A 126 -10.51 -6.21 -1.15
C CYS A 126 -9.88 -4.85 -0.84
N ILE A 127 -8.67 -4.61 -1.35
CA ILE A 127 -7.91 -3.38 -1.13
C ILE A 127 -7.78 -2.61 -2.44
N ASP A 128 -8.11 -1.32 -2.43
CA ASP A 128 -7.91 -0.41 -3.57
C ASP A 128 -6.42 -0.16 -3.84
N THR A 129 -6.06 -0.18 -5.11
CA THR A 129 -4.66 -0.16 -5.60
C THR A 129 -3.76 -1.04 -4.71
N PHE A 130 -4.10 -2.33 -4.63
CA PHE A 130 -3.41 -3.26 -3.75
C PHE A 130 -1.94 -3.42 -4.18
N ASP A 131 -1.03 -3.19 -3.23
CA ASP A 131 0.39 -3.39 -3.43
C ASP A 131 0.84 -4.75 -2.89
N HIS A 132 0.75 -4.95 -1.58
CA HIS A 132 1.04 -6.21 -0.92
C HIS A 132 0.45 -6.25 0.50
N HIS A 133 0.47 -7.43 1.13
CA HIS A 133 0.31 -7.55 2.58
C HIS A 133 1.69 -7.54 3.22
N CYS A 134 1.94 -6.62 4.16
CA CYS A 134 3.24 -6.49 4.81
C CYS A 134 3.17 -7.06 6.25
N PRO A 135 3.85 -8.19 6.54
CA PRO A 135 3.89 -8.74 7.89
C PRO A 135 4.53 -7.78 8.89
N TRP A 136 5.52 -6.99 8.47
CA TRP A 136 6.23 -6.01 9.30
C TRP A 136 5.34 -4.83 9.73
N LEU A 137 4.26 -4.55 8.99
CA LEU A 137 3.24 -3.58 9.39
C LEU A 137 2.03 -4.23 10.07
N ASN A 138 1.90 -5.56 9.96
CA ASN A 138 0.66 -6.27 10.23
C ASN A 138 -0.57 -5.60 9.55
N ASN A 139 -0.37 -5.06 8.34
CA ASN A 139 -1.38 -4.35 7.56
C ASN A 139 -1.12 -4.54 6.06
N CYS A 140 -2.15 -4.36 5.23
CA CYS A 140 -1.93 -4.24 3.79
C CYS A 140 -1.31 -2.88 3.47
N VAL A 141 -0.49 -2.84 2.43
CA VAL A 141 -0.09 -1.62 1.75
C VAL A 141 -0.96 -1.47 0.51
N GLY A 142 -1.67 -0.35 0.43
CA GLY A 142 -2.59 -0.02 -0.65
C GLY A 142 -2.68 1.49 -0.85
N ARG A 143 -3.65 1.93 -1.65
CA ARG A 143 -3.75 3.32 -2.13
C ARG A 143 -3.60 4.38 -1.02
N ARG A 144 -4.21 4.15 0.15
CA ARG A 144 -4.34 5.17 1.20
C ARG A 144 -3.16 5.25 2.17
N ASN A 145 -2.33 4.21 2.27
CA ASN A 145 -1.16 4.18 3.16
C ASN A 145 0.18 4.02 2.42
N TYR A 146 0.18 3.83 1.09
CA TYR A 146 1.42 3.67 0.31
C TYR A 146 2.39 4.83 0.53
N HIS A 147 1.92 6.09 0.57
CA HIS A 147 2.77 7.25 0.86
C HIS A 147 3.52 7.14 2.19
N TYR A 148 2.82 6.79 3.28
CA TYR A 148 3.44 6.64 4.60
C TYR A 148 4.46 5.51 4.62
N PHE A 149 4.17 4.41 3.91
CA PHE A 149 5.11 3.29 3.77
C PHE A 149 6.40 3.73 3.05
N ILE A 150 6.30 4.50 1.97
CA ILE A 150 7.47 5.00 1.23
C ILE A 150 8.26 6.03 2.06
N CYS A 151 7.57 6.96 2.71
CA CYS A 151 8.21 7.92 3.61
C CYS A 151 8.91 7.24 4.79
N PHE A 152 8.32 6.18 5.35
CA PHE A 152 8.96 5.33 6.35
C PHE A 152 10.24 4.68 5.82
N LEU A 153 10.21 4.04 4.65
CA LEU A 153 11.41 3.38 4.08
C LEU A 153 12.55 4.38 3.81
N LEU A 154 12.23 5.51 3.17
CA LEU A 154 13.22 6.53 2.82
C LEU A 154 13.84 7.17 4.07
N SER A 155 13.01 7.58 5.03
CA SER A 155 13.51 8.18 6.27
C SER A 155 14.25 7.17 7.16
N LEU A 156 13.84 5.90 7.15
CA LEU A 156 14.54 4.83 7.88
C LEU A 156 15.94 4.62 7.31
N LEU A 157 16.10 4.60 5.97
CA LEU A 157 17.42 4.52 5.37
C LEU A 157 18.31 5.70 5.75
N VAL A 158 17.78 6.93 5.69
CA VAL A 158 18.52 8.12 6.12
C VAL A 158 18.96 7.99 7.58
N HIS A 159 18.05 7.59 8.48
CA HIS A 159 18.36 7.33 9.88
C HIS A 159 19.50 6.31 10.03
N MET A 160 19.40 5.17 9.35
CA MET A 160 20.40 4.08 9.40
C MET A 160 21.77 4.50 8.88
N PHE A 161 21.82 5.26 7.76
CA PHE A 161 23.09 5.76 7.22
C PHE A 161 23.77 6.74 8.17
N ILE A 162 23.02 7.64 8.81
CA ILE A 162 23.57 8.59 9.78
C ILE A 162 24.13 7.84 10.99
N VAL A 163 23.36 6.90 11.57
CA VAL A 163 23.84 6.10 12.71
C VAL A 163 25.10 5.31 12.35
N LEU A 164 25.10 4.63 11.19
CA LEU A 164 26.26 3.86 10.74
C LEU A 164 27.50 4.75 10.56
N SER A 165 27.34 5.92 9.94
CA SER A 165 28.42 6.88 9.70
C SER A 165 29.04 7.38 11.01
N PHE A 166 28.21 7.74 11.98
CA PHE A 166 28.70 8.20 13.28
C PHE A 166 29.29 7.09 14.15
N CYS A 167 28.80 5.85 14.05
CA CYS A 167 29.43 4.72 14.72
C CYS A 167 30.83 4.43 14.14
N ILE A 168 30.96 4.44 12.81
CA ILE A 168 32.27 4.33 12.15
C ILE A 168 33.20 5.47 12.61
N TYR A 169 32.70 6.71 12.58
CA TYR A 169 33.49 7.87 13.00
C TYR A 169 33.94 7.78 14.47
N TYR A 170 33.05 7.36 15.37
CA TYR A 170 33.37 7.12 16.78
C TYR A 170 34.51 6.11 16.94
N ILE A 171 34.42 4.93 16.30
CA ILE A 171 35.46 3.90 16.37
C ILE A 171 36.78 4.40 15.78
N LEU A 172 36.74 5.15 14.68
CA LEU A 172 37.95 5.71 14.07
C LEU A 172 38.68 6.71 14.99
N LYS A 173 37.96 7.40 15.87
CA LYS A 173 38.54 8.33 16.85
C LYS A 173 38.93 7.67 18.18
N ASN A 174 38.30 6.56 18.53
CA ASN A 174 38.52 5.85 19.79
C ASN A 174 39.27 4.52 19.61
N ARG A 175 40.15 4.42 18.60
CA ARG A 175 40.87 3.18 18.24
C ARG A 175 41.72 2.60 19.38
N SER A 176 42.25 3.43 20.28
CA SER A 176 43.04 2.97 21.43
C SER A 176 42.19 2.28 22.49
N ASN A 177 40.88 2.57 22.53
CA ASN A 177 39.96 2.18 23.59
C ASN A 177 38.79 1.35 23.03
N ILE A 178 39.10 0.44 22.11
CA ILE A 178 38.10 -0.44 21.48
C ILE A 178 37.43 -1.42 22.46
N GLY A 179 38.03 -1.64 23.63
CA GLY A 179 37.48 -2.47 24.71
C GLY A 179 36.42 -1.77 25.57
N ASP A 180 36.25 -0.45 25.45
CA ASP A 180 35.26 0.27 26.24
C ASP A 180 33.84 -0.10 25.82
N LEU A 181 32.89 -0.04 26.77
CA LEU A 181 31.49 -0.41 26.54
C LEU A 181 30.87 0.32 25.34
N SER A 182 31.11 1.63 25.21
CA SER A 182 30.60 2.42 24.08
C SER A 182 31.21 1.99 22.74
N SER A 183 32.49 1.61 22.71
CA SER A 183 33.15 1.05 21.51
C SER A 183 32.56 -0.30 21.13
N ILE A 184 32.35 -1.19 22.09
CA ILE A 184 31.72 -2.50 21.86
C ILE A 184 30.30 -2.31 21.30
N ILE A 185 29.50 -1.42 21.91
CA ILE A 185 28.13 -1.14 21.45
C ILE A 185 28.15 -0.51 20.06
N SER A 186 29.08 0.39 19.77
CA SER A 186 29.25 0.99 18.44
C SER A 186 29.54 -0.08 17.37
N LEU A 187 30.42 -1.04 17.66
CA LEU A 187 30.73 -2.17 16.76
C LEU A 187 29.51 -3.06 16.53
N ILE A 188 28.75 -3.38 17.58
CA ILE A 188 27.50 -4.15 17.46
C ILE A 188 26.48 -3.40 16.58
N LEU A 189 26.29 -2.10 16.83
CA LEU A 189 25.40 -1.25 16.02
C LEU A 189 25.84 -1.23 14.55
N MET A 190 27.14 -1.07 14.27
CA MET A 190 27.67 -1.09 12.91
C MET A 190 27.31 -2.38 12.18
N VAL A 191 27.57 -3.53 12.80
CA VAL A 191 27.28 -4.85 12.21
C VAL A 191 25.78 -5.03 11.97
N LEU A 192 24.95 -4.79 12.99
CA LEU A 192 23.50 -4.98 12.89
C LEU A 192 22.88 -4.04 11.85
N ILE A 193 23.25 -2.76 11.87
CA ILE A 193 22.71 -1.77 10.93
C ILE A 193 23.19 -2.04 9.51
N PHE A 194 24.45 -2.46 9.32
CA PHE A 194 24.95 -2.85 8.00
C PHE A 194 24.11 -3.97 7.39
N PHE A 195 23.88 -5.06 8.13
CA PHE A 195 23.07 -6.18 7.64
C PHE A 195 21.60 -5.82 7.45
N LEU A 196 21.03 -4.95 8.30
CA LEU A 196 19.65 -4.48 8.12
C LEU A 196 19.52 -3.51 6.93
N THR A 197 20.57 -2.77 6.58
CA THR A 197 20.54 -1.81 5.47
C THR A 197 20.39 -2.52 4.12
N ILE A 198 20.93 -3.73 3.97
CA ILE A 198 20.86 -4.49 2.71
C ILE A 198 19.40 -4.77 2.29
N PRO A 199 18.56 -5.47 3.09
CA PRO A 199 17.18 -5.74 2.71
C PRO A 199 16.32 -4.48 2.66
N ILE A 200 16.51 -3.50 3.57
CA ILE A 200 15.73 -2.25 3.57
C ILE A 200 16.09 -1.39 2.35
N GLY A 201 17.38 -1.33 1.99
CA GLY A 201 17.89 -0.64 0.82
C GLY A 201 17.37 -1.25 -0.48
N GLY A 202 17.44 -2.58 -0.59
CA GLY A 202 16.90 -3.32 -1.74
C GLY A 202 15.39 -3.13 -1.91
N LEU A 203 14.63 -3.20 -0.81
CA LEU A 203 13.18 -2.95 -0.81
C LEU A 203 12.86 -1.52 -1.24
N THR A 204 13.61 -0.53 -0.72
CA THR A 204 13.41 0.87 -1.08
C THR A 204 13.71 1.11 -2.56
N ALA A 205 14.83 0.60 -3.07
CA ALA A 205 15.18 0.72 -4.48
C ALA A 205 14.12 0.07 -5.39
N PHE A 206 13.62 -1.10 -5.01
CA PHE A 206 12.54 -1.77 -5.71
C PHE A 206 11.27 -0.91 -5.77
N HIS A 207 10.83 -0.35 -4.64
CA HIS A 207 9.64 0.51 -4.60
C HIS A 207 9.82 1.83 -5.35
N LEU A 208 11.02 2.44 -5.33
CA LEU A 208 11.32 3.62 -6.14
C LEU A 208 11.18 3.32 -7.63
N MET A 209 11.69 2.18 -8.09
CA MET A 209 11.51 1.73 -9.47
C MET A 209 10.03 1.51 -9.82
N LEU A 210 9.24 0.94 -8.90
CA LEU A 210 7.80 0.76 -9.09
C LEU A 210 7.05 2.09 -9.21
N ILE A 211 7.39 3.09 -8.39
CA ILE A 211 6.83 4.44 -8.46
C ILE A 211 7.14 5.05 -9.82
N ILE A 212 8.39 5.01 -10.26
CA ILE A 212 8.81 5.56 -11.56
C ILE A 212 7.98 4.94 -12.70
N ARG A 213 7.73 3.63 -12.66
CA ARG A 213 6.95 2.90 -13.69
C ARG A 213 5.43 2.96 -13.52
N GLY A 214 4.92 3.65 -12.49
CA GLY A 214 3.48 3.72 -12.20
C GLY A 214 2.84 2.37 -11.85
N ARG A 215 3.59 1.44 -11.27
CA ARG A 215 3.14 0.06 -10.97
C ARG A 215 3.07 -0.22 -9.47
N THR A 216 2.20 -1.13 -9.08
CA THR A 216 2.25 -1.76 -7.75
C THR A 216 3.12 -3.03 -7.77
N THR A 217 3.56 -3.49 -6.60
CA THR A 217 4.26 -4.77 -6.43
C THR A 217 3.43 -5.92 -6.98
N ASN A 218 2.13 -5.97 -6.64
CA ASN A 218 1.20 -6.95 -7.17
C ASN A 218 1.16 -6.95 -8.70
N GLU A 219 1.08 -5.78 -9.34
CA GLU A 219 1.09 -5.66 -10.80
C GLU A 219 2.39 -6.16 -11.43
N GLN A 220 3.53 -5.85 -10.80
CA GLN A 220 4.84 -6.29 -11.25
C GLN A 220 5.02 -7.80 -11.12
N VAL A 221 4.71 -8.38 -9.95
CA VAL A 221 4.90 -9.81 -9.66
C VAL A 221 3.94 -10.67 -10.46
N THR A 222 2.68 -10.24 -10.60
CA THR A 222 1.67 -10.99 -11.40
C THR A 222 1.77 -10.75 -12.91
N GLY A 223 2.65 -9.84 -13.34
CA GLY A 223 2.89 -9.57 -14.76
C GLY A 223 1.68 -8.97 -15.49
N LYS A 224 0.82 -8.20 -14.82
CA LYS A 224 -0.43 -7.65 -15.38
C LYS A 224 -0.25 -6.84 -16.67
N PHE A 225 0.91 -6.20 -16.83
CA PHE A 225 1.23 -5.34 -17.97
C PHE A 225 2.48 -5.82 -18.73
N LYS A 226 2.69 -7.14 -18.83
CA LYS A 226 3.80 -7.69 -19.64
C LYS A 226 3.57 -7.53 -21.14
N SER A 227 2.33 -7.70 -21.60
CA SER A 227 1.94 -7.65 -23.02
C SER A 227 1.22 -6.36 -23.41
N ASN A 228 0.82 -5.54 -22.44
CA ASN A 228 -0.03 -4.37 -22.64
C ASN A 228 0.64 -3.11 -22.08
N ILE A 229 0.32 -1.97 -22.69
CA ILE A 229 0.68 -0.64 -22.17
C ILE A 229 0.12 -0.51 -20.75
N ASN A 230 0.88 0.06 -19.81
CA ASN A 230 0.38 0.34 -18.47
C ASN A 230 -0.46 1.63 -18.51
N PRO A 231 -1.80 1.58 -18.43
CA PRO A 231 -2.63 2.78 -18.52
C PRO A 231 -2.52 3.67 -17.28
N PHE A 232 -1.83 3.20 -16.24
CA PHE A 232 -1.58 3.91 -14.99
C PHE A 232 -0.19 4.54 -14.89
N ASP A 233 0.61 4.45 -15.95
CA ASP A 233 1.86 5.20 -16.08
C ASP A 233 1.58 6.55 -16.73
N TYR A 234 1.83 7.62 -15.98
CA TYR A 234 1.62 9.01 -16.42
C TYR A 234 2.94 9.75 -16.63
N GLY A 235 4.05 9.03 -16.71
CA GLY A 235 5.40 9.57 -16.74
C GLY A 235 6.01 9.77 -15.36
N TYR A 236 7.34 9.77 -15.32
CA TYR A 236 8.12 9.64 -14.08
C TYR A 236 7.76 10.69 -13.01
N LEU A 237 7.69 11.97 -13.41
CA LEU A 237 7.40 13.07 -12.48
C LEU A 237 5.97 13.00 -11.93
N PHE A 238 4.99 12.69 -12.78
CA PHE A 238 3.59 12.63 -12.36
C PHE A 238 3.33 11.41 -11.48
N ASN A 239 4.00 10.28 -11.76
CA ASN A 239 3.91 9.11 -10.90
C ASN A 239 4.47 9.40 -9.50
N CYS A 240 5.60 10.10 -9.41
CA CYS A 240 6.17 10.54 -8.13
C CYS A 240 5.26 11.54 -7.40
N SER A 241 4.75 12.57 -8.08
CA SER A 241 3.90 13.59 -7.46
C SER A 241 2.61 13.00 -6.90
N ARG A 242 2.05 11.98 -7.56
CA ARG A 242 0.87 11.25 -7.05
C ARG A 242 1.10 10.49 -5.75
N ILE A 243 2.36 10.21 -5.40
CA ILE A 243 2.69 9.59 -4.12
C ILE A 243 2.96 10.66 -3.07
N PHE A 244 3.81 11.63 -3.38
CA PHE A 244 4.34 12.58 -2.38
C PHE A 244 3.54 13.88 -2.23
N ALA A 245 2.79 14.29 -3.27
CA ALA A 245 2.05 15.56 -3.30
C ALA A 245 0.52 15.37 -3.34
N ALA A 246 0.02 14.14 -3.52
CA ALA A 246 -1.41 13.91 -3.57
C ALA A 246 -2.06 13.92 -2.18
N SER A 247 -3.22 14.57 -2.07
CA SER A 247 -4.06 14.46 -0.89
C SER A 247 -4.52 13.01 -0.67
N ARG A 248 -4.67 12.65 0.61
CA ARG A 248 -5.12 11.31 0.99
C ARG A 248 -6.52 11.03 0.40
N PRO A 249 -6.71 9.92 -0.34
CA PRO A 249 -8.01 9.58 -0.90
C PRO A 249 -9.09 9.36 0.18
N PRO A 250 -10.39 9.61 -0.12
CA PRO A 250 -11.50 9.39 0.81
C PRO A 250 -11.68 7.90 1.15
N ARG A 251 -12.42 7.59 2.22
CA ARG A 251 -12.66 6.19 2.62
C ARG A 251 -13.67 5.59 1.65
N LEU A 252 -13.42 4.37 1.20
CA LEU A 252 -14.32 3.66 0.31
C LEU A 252 -15.41 2.99 1.15
N ILE A 253 -16.40 3.79 1.53
CA ILE A 253 -17.64 3.28 2.12
C ILE A 253 -18.52 2.88 0.95
N TYR A 254 -19.05 1.66 0.93
CA TYR A 254 -20.10 1.30 -0.01
C TYR A 254 -21.33 2.16 0.26
N GLU A 255 -21.49 3.21 -0.53
CA GLU A 255 -22.64 4.08 -0.44
C GLU A 255 -23.73 3.57 -1.39
N LYS A 256 -24.72 2.90 -0.80
CA LYS A 256 -25.92 2.31 -1.44
C LYS A 256 -26.57 3.27 -2.47
N LYS A 257 -26.46 4.59 -2.24
CA LYS A 257 -27.01 5.66 -3.11
C LYS A 257 -26.38 5.75 -4.50
N SER A 258 -25.10 5.41 -4.67
CA SER A 258 -24.44 5.57 -5.98
C SER A 258 -24.90 4.51 -6.99
N ILE A 259 -25.24 3.31 -6.51
CA ILE A 259 -25.72 2.19 -7.34
C ILE A 259 -27.21 2.31 -7.61
N SER A 260 -28.05 2.73 -6.64
CA SER A 260 -29.48 2.94 -6.93
C SER A 260 -29.67 4.02 -7.99
N LYS A 261 -28.90 5.11 -7.92
CA LYS A 261 -28.90 6.19 -8.91
C LYS A 261 -28.34 5.74 -10.27
N ARG A 262 -27.38 4.81 -10.27
CA ARG A 262 -26.81 4.25 -11.52
C ARG A 262 -27.75 3.20 -12.15
N LYS A 263 -28.39 2.34 -11.35
CA LYS A 263 -29.40 1.37 -11.78
C LYS A 263 -30.66 2.09 -12.29
N SER A 264 -31.12 3.15 -11.61
CA SER A 264 -32.26 3.96 -12.09
C SER A 264 -31.94 4.62 -13.43
N ASN A 265 -30.74 5.20 -13.57
CA ASN A 265 -30.33 5.86 -14.81
C ASN A 265 -30.17 4.84 -15.96
N LEU A 266 -29.65 3.64 -15.71
CA LEU A 266 -29.55 2.59 -16.72
C LEU A 266 -30.93 2.09 -17.15
N TYR A 267 -31.84 1.85 -16.21
CA TYR A 267 -33.20 1.42 -16.49
C TYR A 267 -33.96 2.48 -17.31
N GLU A 268 -33.77 3.76 -17.00
CA GLU A 268 -34.36 4.88 -17.75
C GLU A 268 -33.80 5.01 -19.18
N ILE A 269 -32.51 4.69 -19.38
CA ILE A 269 -31.88 4.66 -20.70
C ILE A 269 -32.39 3.47 -21.54
N GLU A 270 -32.56 2.30 -20.92
CA GLU A 270 -33.08 1.10 -21.60
C GLU A 270 -34.55 1.26 -22.00
N THR A 271 -35.40 1.77 -21.11
CA THR A 271 -36.81 2.08 -21.43
C THR A 271 -36.92 3.14 -22.52
N LYS A 272 -36.07 4.18 -22.52
CA LYS A 272 -36.04 5.17 -23.63
C LYS A 272 -35.64 4.53 -24.97
N LYS A 273 -34.71 3.58 -24.97
CA LYS A 273 -34.30 2.86 -26.19
C LYS A 273 -35.41 1.92 -26.71
N GLU A 274 -36.11 1.21 -25.84
CA GLU A 274 -37.25 0.37 -26.22
C GLU A 274 -38.41 1.19 -26.76
N ASN A 275 -38.76 2.30 -26.10
CA ASN A 275 -39.82 3.19 -26.55
C ASN A 275 -39.50 3.82 -27.93
N MET A 276 -38.23 4.16 -28.19
CA MET A 276 -37.80 4.64 -29.52
C MET A 276 -37.89 3.55 -30.59
N LYS A 277 -37.56 2.29 -30.27
CA LYS A 277 -37.72 1.15 -31.19
C LYS A 277 -39.19 0.88 -31.51
N ASN A 278 -40.05 0.88 -30.49
CA ASN A 278 -41.48 0.61 -30.64
C ASN A 278 -42.20 1.77 -31.36
N GLY A 279 -41.80 3.02 -31.12
CA GLY A 279 -42.31 4.19 -31.86
C GLY A 279 -41.91 4.17 -33.35
N ARG A 280 -40.70 3.73 -33.68
CA ARG A 280 -40.29 3.52 -35.08
C ARG A 280 -41.04 2.38 -35.75
N TYR A 281 -41.33 1.29 -35.03
CA TYR A 281 -42.14 0.18 -35.55
C TYR A 281 -43.59 0.63 -35.82
N SER A 282 -44.20 1.38 -34.90
CA SER A 282 -45.58 1.90 -35.02
C SER A 282 -45.76 2.89 -36.19
N ASN A 283 -44.79 3.76 -36.43
CA ASN A 283 -44.81 4.67 -37.58
C ASN A 283 -44.57 3.94 -38.91
N LYS A 284 -43.86 2.80 -38.91
CA LYS A 284 -43.61 2.00 -40.11
C LYS A 284 -44.82 1.15 -40.50
N THR A 285 -45.57 0.61 -39.53
CA THR A 285 -46.83 -0.12 -39.79
C THR A 285 -47.96 0.79 -40.24
N LYS A 286 -48.08 2.02 -39.72
CA LYS A 286 -49.06 3.00 -40.21
C LYS A 286 -48.83 3.43 -41.66
N HIS A 287 -47.59 3.44 -42.14
CA HIS A 287 -47.27 3.75 -43.53
C HIS A 287 -47.52 2.58 -44.50
N ILE A 288 -47.52 1.33 -44.02
CA ILE A 288 -47.77 0.14 -44.85
C ILE A 288 -49.28 -0.13 -45.01
N SER A 289 -50.11 0.30 -44.05
CA SER A 289 -51.58 0.15 -44.10
C SER A 289 -52.32 1.26 -44.87
N MET A 290 -51.62 2.14 -45.58
CA MET A 290 -52.22 3.22 -46.40
C MET A 290 -51.95 3.10 -47.91
N THR A 291 -51.39 1.97 -48.37
CA THR A 291 -51.06 1.72 -49.77
C THR A 291 -51.58 0.36 -50.27
N SER A 292 -52.78 -0.02 -49.88
CA SER A 292 -53.51 -1.19 -50.43
C SER A 292 -54.95 -0.81 -50.70
#